data_AF-A0A642V5W1-F1
#
_entry.id   AF-A0A642V5W1-F1
#
_cell.length_a   1.000
_cell.length_b   1.000
_cell.length_c   1.000
_cell.angle_alpha   90.00
_cell.angle_beta   90.00
_cell.angle_gamma   90.00
#
_symmetry.space_group_name_H-M   'P 1'
#
loop_
_entity.id
_entity.type
_entity.pdbx_description
1 polymer ?
#
loop_
_entity_poly.entity_id
_entity_poly.type
_entity_poly.pdbx_seq_one_letter_code
_entity_poly.pdbx_strand_id
1 'polypeptide(L)'
;MAKELLKIDNFNLVSSCLGGFAAVFCLVSFFLKDELYVSEPLPSTLFGLIFVEAHWAKPESYGSINTISLEFTRLALGIQLVLAGVQLPAKYMKGSWHSIAMMLLPVMTSMWVISALIIYLVVPDISYLEGLIIGACVTPTDPILCTSIVKGRFAEKYVDERVRNLILAEAGANDGFGYPFLYLALCIYRFKGTEIAKEWIVYTVLYEILLGAAYGIVIGVLSMYLLRYAKRYRIVDHEAYLLFVFAVGIFTMGTGGLLGIDDLLACFCAGNALNWDGAYQEETKEDGSQGVIDLILNIGIFVWIGASMPWPEYNDVLSVWHFIVIGICILVFRRVPAVILCYKLIPDIKTFSEASFVGFFGPIAVGALFYLEILHEELESDNAQDSRLYKVCGPVIYFIILSSIIVHGLSIGIIGTGLRIRDAYKSKKEKPQIDEP
;
A
#
# COMPACT_ATOMS: atom_id res chain seq x y z
N MET A 1 36.74 -14.68 -28.95
CA MET A 1 35.56 -15.47 -29.35
C MET A 1 34.61 -15.81 -28.18
N ALA A 2 34.94 -16.67 -27.21
CA ALA A 2 34.00 -17.00 -26.10
C ALA A 2 33.62 -15.81 -25.19
N LYS A 3 34.60 -14.94 -24.84
CA LYS A 3 34.34 -13.68 -24.10
C LYS A 3 33.63 -12.61 -24.95
N GLU A 4 33.70 -12.68 -26.27
CA GLU A 4 33.01 -11.74 -27.18
C GLU A 4 31.55 -12.15 -27.43
N LEU A 5 31.22 -13.43 -27.19
CA LEU A 5 29.85 -13.95 -27.21
C LEU A 5 29.09 -13.66 -25.90
N LEU A 6 29.81 -13.54 -24.78
CA LEU A 6 29.25 -13.21 -23.46
C LEU A 6 29.03 -11.69 -23.33
N LYS A 7 27.90 -11.20 -23.87
CA LYS A 7 27.43 -9.84 -23.63
C LYS A 7 26.74 -9.75 -22.27
N ILE A 8 27.53 -9.50 -21.22
CA ILE A 8 27.00 -9.09 -19.92
C ILE A 8 26.55 -7.63 -20.06
N ASP A 9 25.32 -7.47 -20.53
CA ASP A 9 24.63 -6.19 -20.56
C ASP A 9 23.76 -6.05 -19.31
N ASN A 10 23.52 -4.81 -18.89
CA ASN A 10 22.69 -4.42 -17.76
C ASN A 10 21.30 -5.08 -17.83
N PHE A 11 20.69 -5.12 -19.02
CA PHE A 11 19.41 -5.80 -19.24
C PHE A 11 19.48 -7.32 -18.99
N ASN A 12 20.53 -7.97 -19.50
CA ASN A 12 20.70 -9.42 -19.35
C ASN A 12 20.93 -9.82 -17.89
N LEU A 13 21.70 -9.01 -17.16
CA LEU A 13 21.99 -9.23 -15.74
C LEU A 13 20.74 -9.06 -14.89
N VAL A 14 20.00 -7.95 -15.06
CA VAL A 14 18.73 -7.70 -14.36
C VAL A 14 17.70 -8.78 -14.67
N SER A 15 17.50 -9.12 -15.95
CA SER A 15 16.54 -10.15 -16.34
C SER A 15 16.89 -11.53 -15.78
N SER A 16 18.18 -11.89 -15.78
CA SER A 16 18.64 -13.18 -15.25
C SER A 16 18.46 -13.26 -13.74
N CYS A 17 18.82 -12.20 -13.01
CA CYS A 17 18.71 -12.17 -11.55
C CYS A 17 17.26 -12.07 -11.07
N LEU A 18 16.46 -11.18 -11.67
CA LEU A 18 15.04 -11.03 -11.32
C LEU A 18 14.24 -12.28 -11.69
N GLY A 19 14.45 -12.82 -12.90
CA GLY A 19 13.82 -14.07 -13.34
C GLY A 19 14.24 -15.27 -12.49
N GLY A 20 15.53 -15.35 -12.13
CA GLY A 20 16.05 -16.37 -11.22
C GLY A 20 15.44 -16.27 -9.82
N PHE A 21 15.36 -15.07 -9.25
CA PHE A 21 14.70 -14.83 -7.96
C PHE A 21 13.23 -15.21 -8.01
N ALA A 22 12.48 -14.73 -9.00
CA ALA A 22 11.05 -15.06 -9.14
C ALA A 22 10.83 -16.57 -9.29
N ALA A 23 11.65 -17.26 -10.09
CA ALA A 23 11.57 -18.71 -10.25
C ALA A 23 11.84 -19.45 -8.92
N VAL A 24 12.89 -19.06 -8.19
CA VAL A 24 13.20 -19.65 -6.87
C VAL A 24 12.08 -19.36 -5.88
N PHE A 25 11.61 -18.11 -5.80
CA PHE A 25 10.52 -17.70 -4.93
C PHE A 25 9.27 -18.54 -5.20
N CYS A 26 8.87 -18.70 -6.47
CA CYS A 26 7.74 -19.54 -6.84
C CYS A 26 7.90 -20.99 -6.38
N LEU A 27 9.10 -21.58 -6.51
CA LEU A 27 9.38 -22.96 -6.07
C LEU A 27 9.30 -23.13 -4.55
N VAL A 28 9.70 -22.13 -3.77
CA VAL A 28 9.67 -22.18 -2.29
C VAL A 28 8.46 -21.48 -1.67
N SER A 29 7.57 -20.93 -2.49
CA SER A 29 6.47 -20.05 -2.07
C SER A 29 5.55 -20.70 -1.04
N PHE A 30 5.25 -22.00 -1.20
CA PHE A 30 4.45 -22.76 -0.22
C PHE A 30 5.13 -22.77 1.16
N PHE A 31 6.43 -23.05 1.22
CA PHE A 31 7.17 -23.04 2.47
C PHE A 31 7.22 -21.64 3.10
N LEU A 32 7.45 -20.60 2.29
CA LEU A 32 7.48 -19.23 2.79
C LEU A 32 6.11 -18.76 3.30
N LYS A 33 5.04 -18.97 2.52
CA LYS A 33 3.70 -18.43 2.79
C LYS A 33 2.89 -19.27 3.78
N ASP A 34 2.92 -20.60 3.67
CA ASP A 34 2.08 -21.47 4.50
C ASP A 34 2.77 -21.96 5.78
N GLU A 35 4.09 -22.17 5.76
CA GLU A 35 4.84 -22.65 6.93
C GLU A 35 5.45 -21.50 7.74
N LEU A 36 6.16 -20.58 7.07
CA LEU A 36 6.79 -19.44 7.74
C LEU A 36 5.86 -18.21 7.87
N TYR A 37 4.75 -18.19 7.13
CA TYR A 37 3.83 -17.04 7.02
C TYR A 37 4.54 -15.73 6.65
N VAL A 38 5.56 -15.82 5.82
CA VAL A 38 6.28 -14.68 5.25
C VAL A 38 5.68 -14.40 3.87
N SER A 39 5.08 -13.23 3.72
CA SER A 39 4.53 -12.73 2.46
C SER A 39 5.66 -12.33 1.48
N GLU A 40 5.36 -12.32 0.17
CA GLU A 40 6.28 -11.92 -0.91
C GLU A 40 7.00 -10.57 -0.77
N PRO A 41 6.45 -9.52 -0.11
CA PRO A 41 7.07 -8.20 -0.02
C PRO A 41 8.43 -8.20 0.68
N LEU A 42 8.55 -8.93 1.80
CA LEU A 42 9.77 -8.99 2.60
C LEU A 42 10.96 -9.62 1.83
N PRO A 43 10.87 -10.86 1.28
CA PRO A 43 11.96 -11.44 0.50
C PRO A 43 12.26 -10.66 -0.77
N SER A 44 11.25 -10.04 -1.41
CA SER A 44 11.44 -9.21 -2.61
C SER A 44 12.25 -7.94 -2.28
N THR A 45 11.92 -7.26 -1.19
CA THR A 45 12.66 -6.07 -0.72
C THR A 45 14.10 -6.41 -0.35
N LEU A 46 14.31 -7.51 0.40
CA LEU A 46 15.65 -7.98 0.75
C LEU A 46 16.47 -8.38 -0.49
N PHE A 47 15.83 -8.98 -1.48
CA PHE A 47 16.48 -9.29 -2.74
C PHE A 47 16.92 -8.01 -3.46
N GLY A 48 16.05 -7.01 -3.59
CA GLY A 48 16.39 -5.71 -4.18
C GLY A 48 17.58 -5.03 -3.50
N LEU A 49 17.64 -5.09 -2.18
CA LEU A 49 18.76 -4.59 -1.38
C LEU A 49 20.08 -5.30 -1.74
N ILE A 50 20.08 -6.64 -1.67
CA ILE A 50 21.26 -7.46 -2.00
C ILE A 50 21.68 -7.24 -3.45
N PHE A 51 20.72 -7.02 -4.33
CA PHE A 51 20.92 -6.85 -5.76
C PHE A 51 21.77 -5.61 -6.09
N VAL A 52 21.58 -4.51 -5.37
CA VAL A 52 22.37 -3.28 -5.51
C VAL A 52 23.70 -3.37 -4.77
N GLU A 53 23.71 -3.89 -3.54
CA GLU A 53 24.94 -4.05 -2.74
C GLU A 53 25.94 -5.03 -3.39
N ALA A 54 25.45 -6.07 -4.07
CA ALA A 54 26.29 -6.99 -4.84
C ALA A 54 26.78 -6.39 -6.17
N HIS A 55 26.42 -5.13 -6.47
CA HIS A 55 26.70 -4.41 -7.71
C HIS A 55 26.18 -5.14 -8.97
N TRP A 56 25.06 -5.87 -8.84
CA TRP A 56 24.42 -6.57 -9.97
C TRP A 56 23.42 -5.69 -10.72
N ALA A 57 23.04 -4.55 -10.14
CA ALA A 57 22.35 -3.47 -10.85
C ALA A 57 22.75 -2.10 -10.30
N LYS A 58 22.58 -1.09 -11.15
CA LYS A 58 22.73 0.33 -10.81
C LYS A 58 21.46 1.04 -11.27
N PRO A 59 20.44 1.18 -10.41
CA PRO A 59 19.18 1.82 -10.78
C PRO A 59 19.37 3.20 -11.43
N GLU A 60 20.37 3.95 -10.99
CA GLU A 60 20.75 5.27 -11.50
C GLU A 60 21.17 5.25 -12.97
N SER A 61 21.59 4.10 -13.49
CA SER A 61 22.02 3.96 -14.89
C SER A 61 20.85 3.92 -15.88
N TYR A 62 19.63 3.70 -15.41
CA TYR A 62 18.43 3.57 -16.25
C TYR A 62 17.61 4.86 -16.34
N GLY A 63 17.82 5.81 -15.43
CA GLY A 63 17.09 7.07 -15.37
C GLY A 63 17.07 7.66 -13.96
N SER A 64 16.28 8.72 -13.78
CA SER A 64 16.02 9.28 -12.47
C SER A 64 15.27 8.25 -11.61
N ILE A 65 15.84 7.89 -10.45
CA ILE A 65 15.21 6.98 -9.50
C ILE A 65 13.84 7.52 -9.10
N ASN A 66 13.74 8.82 -8.79
CA ASN A 66 12.50 9.47 -8.37
C ASN A 66 11.39 9.33 -9.42
N THR A 67 11.72 9.60 -10.69
CA THR A 67 10.74 9.50 -11.79
C THR A 67 10.31 8.05 -12.03
N ILE A 68 11.25 7.09 -12.00
CA ILE A 68 10.92 5.67 -12.17
C ILE A 68 10.08 5.19 -10.98
N SER A 69 10.43 5.58 -9.75
CA SER A 69 9.67 5.28 -8.54
C SER A 69 8.25 5.84 -8.62
N LEU A 70 8.07 7.10 -9.03
CA LEU A 70 6.75 7.72 -9.17
C LEU A 70 5.87 6.94 -10.15
N GLU A 71 6.36 6.73 -11.38
CA GLU A 71 5.56 6.07 -12.41
C GLU A 71 5.29 4.59 -12.09
N PHE A 72 6.26 3.90 -11.48
CA PHE A 72 6.09 2.48 -11.15
C PHE A 72 5.17 2.27 -9.95
N THR A 73 5.31 3.08 -8.89
CA THR A 73 4.39 3.04 -7.74
C THR A 73 2.98 3.41 -8.17
N ARG A 74 2.82 4.44 -9.00
CA ARG A 74 1.54 4.85 -9.57
C ARG A 74 0.87 3.73 -10.36
N LEU A 75 1.61 3.05 -11.24
CA LEU A 75 1.11 1.89 -11.99
C LEU A 75 0.67 0.75 -11.09
N ALA A 76 1.51 0.37 -10.12
CA ALA A 76 1.23 -0.71 -9.21
C ALA A 76 -0.01 -0.42 -8.35
N LEU A 77 -0.06 0.76 -7.73
CA LEU A 77 -1.17 1.20 -6.89
C LEU A 77 -2.46 1.33 -7.71
N GLY A 78 -2.44 1.97 -8.89
CA GLY A 78 -3.63 2.12 -9.73
C GLY A 78 -4.30 0.78 -10.02
N ILE A 79 -3.53 -0.23 -10.44
CA ILE A 79 -4.05 -1.58 -10.68
C ILE A 79 -4.60 -2.19 -9.39
N GLN A 80 -3.84 -2.11 -8.29
CA GLN A 80 -4.23 -2.76 -7.04
C GLN A 80 -5.44 -2.13 -6.37
N LEU A 81 -5.63 -0.83 -6.54
CA LEU A 81 -6.80 -0.11 -6.04
C LEU A 81 -8.07 -0.52 -6.78
N VAL A 82 -8.01 -0.73 -8.11
CA VAL A 82 -9.15 -1.34 -8.83
C VAL A 82 -9.41 -2.75 -8.32
N LEU A 83 -8.36 -3.57 -8.15
CA LEU A 83 -8.48 -4.94 -7.63
C LEU A 83 -9.09 -4.99 -6.23
N ALA A 84 -8.66 -4.10 -5.34
CA ALA A 84 -9.23 -3.96 -4.00
C ALA A 84 -10.72 -3.59 -4.07
N GLY A 85 -11.08 -2.66 -4.96
CA GLY A 85 -12.47 -2.26 -5.17
C GLY A 85 -13.38 -3.38 -5.67
N VAL A 86 -12.92 -4.20 -6.62
CA VAL A 86 -13.73 -5.33 -7.13
C VAL A 86 -13.82 -6.50 -6.16
N GLN A 87 -12.87 -6.62 -5.23
CA GLN A 87 -12.85 -7.67 -4.20
C GLN A 87 -13.79 -7.38 -3.03
N LEU A 88 -14.27 -6.15 -2.89
CA LEU A 88 -15.26 -5.82 -1.88
C LEU A 88 -16.65 -6.37 -2.25
N PRO A 89 -17.47 -6.77 -1.26
CA PRO A 89 -18.82 -7.20 -1.51
C PRO A 89 -19.66 -6.16 -2.28
N ALA A 90 -20.68 -6.62 -2.99
CA ALA A 90 -21.57 -5.74 -3.74
C ALA A 90 -22.13 -4.63 -2.85
N LYS A 91 -22.01 -3.37 -3.31
CA LYS A 91 -22.50 -2.16 -2.62
C LYS A 91 -21.89 -1.96 -1.21
N TYR A 92 -20.71 -2.52 -0.94
CA TYR A 92 -20.06 -2.43 0.38
C TYR A 92 -19.90 -0.98 0.85
N MET A 93 -19.42 -0.09 -0.02
CA MET A 93 -19.23 1.34 0.30
C MET A 93 -20.52 2.05 0.72
N LYS A 94 -21.69 1.59 0.25
CA LYS A 94 -23.00 2.12 0.68
C LYS A 94 -23.42 1.55 2.04
N GLY A 95 -23.10 0.29 2.32
CA GLY A 95 -23.46 -0.39 3.57
C GLY A 95 -22.61 0.05 4.76
N SER A 96 -21.30 0.13 4.57
CA SER A 96 -20.31 0.43 5.61
C SER A 96 -19.77 1.86 5.59
N TRP A 97 -20.47 2.79 4.91
CA TRP A 97 -20.01 4.18 4.74
C TRP A 97 -19.63 4.87 6.05
N HIS A 98 -20.36 4.61 7.14
CA HIS A 98 -20.08 5.22 8.44
C HIS A 98 -18.75 4.73 9.02
N SER A 99 -18.47 3.43 8.94
CA SER A 99 -17.20 2.85 9.39
C SER A 99 -16.03 3.39 8.56
N ILE A 100 -16.20 3.46 7.23
CA ILE A 100 -15.18 4.02 6.34
C ILE A 100 -14.95 5.49 6.63
N ALA A 101 -15.99 6.32 6.77
CA ALA A 101 -15.85 7.73 7.10
C ALA A 101 -15.12 7.95 8.43
N MET A 102 -15.38 7.12 9.45
CA MET A 102 -14.66 7.17 10.72
C MET A 102 -13.19 6.77 10.59
N MET A 103 -12.85 5.85 9.68
CA MET A 103 -11.46 5.51 9.41
C MET A 103 -10.73 6.61 8.62
N LEU A 104 -11.35 7.13 7.56
CA LEU A 104 -10.75 8.12 6.65
C LEU A 104 -10.66 9.53 7.22
N LEU A 105 -11.56 9.92 8.13
CA LEU A 105 -11.60 11.28 8.68
C LEU A 105 -10.89 11.35 10.04
N PRO A 106 -11.51 10.96 11.18
CA PRO A 106 -10.87 11.17 12.47
C PRO A 106 -9.65 10.27 12.72
N VAL A 107 -9.68 9.00 12.29
CA VAL A 107 -8.54 8.09 12.51
C VAL A 107 -7.35 8.50 11.65
N MET A 108 -7.55 8.69 10.34
CA MET A 108 -6.49 9.15 9.43
C MET A 108 -5.93 10.52 9.82
N THR A 109 -6.77 11.49 10.21
CA THR A 109 -6.30 12.79 10.71
C THR A 109 -5.46 12.64 11.98
N SER A 110 -5.87 11.76 12.89
CA SER A 110 -5.08 11.48 14.10
C SER A 110 -3.74 10.84 13.75
N MET A 111 -3.73 9.90 12.81
CA MET A 111 -2.50 9.28 12.30
C MET A 111 -1.55 10.33 11.72
N TRP A 112 -2.07 11.27 10.93
CA TRP A 112 -1.30 12.35 10.34
C TRP A 112 -0.64 13.25 11.39
N VAL A 113 -1.43 13.76 12.33
CA VAL A 113 -0.96 14.65 13.40
C VAL A 113 0.04 13.95 14.33
N ILE A 114 -0.20 12.67 14.67
CA ILE A 114 0.70 11.88 15.51
C ILE A 114 2.01 11.57 14.78
N SER A 115 1.96 11.16 13.50
CA SER A 115 3.17 10.95 12.69
C SER A 115 4.00 12.23 12.62
N ALA A 116 3.37 13.37 12.35
CA ALA A 116 4.04 14.66 12.30
C ALA A 116 4.70 15.03 13.62
N LEU A 117 4.02 14.77 14.75
CA LEU A 117 4.57 15.02 16.07
C LEU A 117 5.79 14.13 16.35
N ILE A 118 5.72 12.83 16.02
CA ILE A 118 6.85 11.92 16.19
C ILE A 118 8.04 12.37 15.35
N ILE A 119 7.81 12.70 14.07
CA ILE A 119 8.84 13.16 13.16
C ILE A 119 9.47 14.45 13.67
N TYR A 120 8.67 15.45 14.07
CA TYR A 120 9.14 16.71 14.64
C TYR A 120 9.97 16.53 15.93
N LEU A 121 9.59 15.59 16.80
CA LEU A 121 10.29 15.37 18.06
C LEU A 121 11.63 14.63 17.90
N VAL A 122 11.77 13.80 16.86
CA VAL A 122 12.95 12.95 16.67
C VAL A 122 13.91 13.51 15.63
N VAL A 123 13.41 14.15 14.57
CA VAL A 123 14.26 14.74 13.53
C VAL A 123 14.67 16.16 13.97
N PRO A 124 15.96 16.43 14.19
CA PRO A 124 16.43 17.78 14.50
C PRO A 124 16.32 18.70 13.29
N ASP A 125 16.18 20.00 13.58
CA ASP A 125 16.21 21.11 12.62
C ASP A 125 15.13 21.05 11.54
N ILE A 126 13.95 20.52 11.89
CA ILE A 126 12.73 20.65 11.09
C ILE A 126 11.62 21.33 11.90
N SER A 127 10.77 22.07 11.20
CA SER A 127 9.55 22.63 11.76
C SER A 127 8.46 21.58 11.90
N TYR A 128 7.46 21.84 12.76
CA TYR A 128 6.29 20.97 12.86
C TYR A 128 5.51 20.89 11.54
N LEU A 129 5.53 21.95 10.73
CA LEU A 129 4.90 21.97 9.41
C LEU A 129 5.61 21.03 8.43
N GLU A 130 6.94 21.02 8.41
CA GLU A 130 7.71 20.02 7.66
C GLU A 130 7.44 18.59 8.16
N GLY A 131 7.26 18.42 9.48
CA GLY A 131 6.77 17.18 10.08
C GLY A 131 5.39 16.77 9.57
N LEU A 132 4.45 17.71 9.37
CA LEU A 132 3.13 17.45 8.78
C LEU A 132 3.25 17.02 7.30
N ILE A 133 4.17 17.61 6.54
CA ILE A 133 4.41 17.21 5.15
C ILE A 133 4.91 15.75 5.10
N ILE A 134 5.99 15.42 5.83
CA ILE A 134 6.53 14.05 5.88
C ILE A 134 5.49 13.08 6.47
N GLY A 135 4.76 13.52 7.50
CA GLY A 135 3.69 12.78 8.14
C GLY A 135 2.56 12.42 7.17
N ALA A 136 2.23 13.28 6.21
CA ALA A 136 1.21 13.02 5.21
C ALA A 136 1.61 11.85 4.30
N CYS A 137 2.87 11.78 3.87
CA CYS A 137 3.37 10.68 3.04
C CYS A 137 3.25 9.31 3.73
N VAL A 138 3.37 9.25 5.06
CA VAL A 138 3.30 8.00 5.83
C VAL A 138 1.95 7.75 6.49
N THR A 139 0.94 8.56 6.21
CA THR A 139 -0.41 8.41 6.77
C THR A 139 -1.21 7.32 6.05
N PRO A 140 -1.26 7.27 4.70
CA PRO A 140 -1.95 6.22 3.97
C PRO A 140 -1.45 4.81 4.34
N THR A 141 -2.37 3.85 4.28
CA THR A 141 -2.10 2.43 4.54
C THR A 141 -2.03 1.67 3.23
N ASP A 142 -1.05 0.79 3.11
CA ASP A 142 -0.70 0.17 1.85
C ASP A 142 -1.66 -1.00 1.50
N PRO A 143 -2.40 -0.94 0.39
CA PRO A 143 -3.34 -1.98 -0.03
C PRO A 143 -2.62 -3.29 -0.39
N ILE A 144 -1.37 -3.21 -0.86
CA ILE A 144 -0.57 -4.35 -1.30
C ILE A 144 -0.25 -5.26 -0.12
N LEU A 145 0.39 -4.68 0.90
CA LEU A 145 0.71 -5.34 2.15
C LEU A 145 -0.56 -5.74 2.90
N CYS A 146 -1.59 -4.90 2.90
CA CYS A 146 -2.89 -5.24 3.52
C CYS A 146 -3.48 -6.51 2.90
N THR A 147 -3.45 -6.65 1.59
CA THR A 147 -3.99 -7.81 0.87
C THR A 147 -3.34 -9.12 1.32
N SER A 148 -2.03 -9.09 1.57
CA SER A 148 -1.29 -10.25 2.11
C SER A 148 -1.69 -10.63 3.55
N ILE A 149 -2.22 -9.68 4.33
CA ILE A 149 -2.69 -9.87 5.70
C ILE A 149 -4.15 -10.34 5.76
N VAL A 150 -5.00 -9.82 4.88
CA VAL A 150 -6.45 -10.15 4.87
C VAL A 150 -6.77 -11.41 4.08
N LYS A 151 -5.84 -11.91 3.26
CA LYS A 151 -5.98 -13.15 2.49
C LYS A 151 -5.14 -14.29 3.06
N GLY A 152 -5.48 -15.50 2.63
CA GLY A 152 -4.78 -16.72 3.00
C GLY A 152 -5.38 -17.43 4.21
N ARG A 153 -4.89 -18.64 4.46
CA ARG A 153 -5.44 -19.57 5.46
C ARG A 153 -5.47 -18.99 6.87
N PHE A 154 -4.47 -18.18 7.23
CA PHE A 154 -4.43 -17.54 8.54
C PHE A 154 -5.58 -16.53 8.71
N ALA A 155 -5.71 -15.61 7.76
CA ALA A 155 -6.72 -14.56 7.82
C ALA A 155 -8.14 -15.12 7.79
N GLU A 156 -8.40 -16.10 6.92
CA GLU A 156 -9.70 -16.78 6.81
C GLU A 156 -10.08 -17.55 8.08
N LYS A 157 -9.10 -18.10 8.80
CA LYS A 157 -9.33 -18.89 10.01
C LYS A 157 -9.52 -18.03 11.26
N TYR A 158 -8.79 -16.91 11.37
CA TYR A 158 -8.69 -16.16 12.63
C TYR A 158 -9.28 -14.75 12.59
N VAL A 159 -9.64 -14.22 11.41
CA VAL A 159 -10.13 -12.85 11.24
C VAL A 159 -11.50 -12.85 10.58
N ASP A 160 -12.48 -12.26 11.25
CA ASP A 160 -13.84 -12.11 10.72
C ASP A 160 -13.84 -11.40 9.37
N GLU A 161 -14.67 -11.88 8.44
CA GLU A 161 -14.81 -11.32 7.09
C GLU A 161 -15.13 -9.82 7.11
N ARG A 162 -15.94 -9.38 8.07
CA ARG A 162 -16.27 -7.96 8.27
C ARG A 162 -15.04 -7.09 8.51
N VAL A 163 -14.10 -7.57 9.34
CA VAL A 163 -12.86 -6.85 9.67
C VAL A 163 -11.93 -6.85 8.47
N ARG A 164 -11.85 -7.97 7.74
CA ARG A 164 -11.07 -8.09 6.51
C ARG A 164 -11.55 -7.12 5.43
N ASN A 165 -12.87 -7.06 5.19
CA ASN A 165 -13.47 -6.15 4.23
C ASN A 165 -13.29 -4.68 4.65
N LEU A 166 -13.35 -4.37 5.95
CA LEU A 166 -13.08 -3.02 6.46
C LEU A 166 -11.64 -2.60 6.18
N ILE A 167 -10.66 -3.45 6.49
CA ILE A 167 -9.24 -3.17 6.25
C ILE A 167 -8.97 -2.98 4.75
N LEU A 168 -9.55 -3.84 3.90
CA LEU A 168 -9.38 -3.74 2.45
C LEU A 168 -9.99 -2.46 1.88
N ALA A 169 -11.20 -2.10 2.30
CA ALA A 169 -11.87 -0.88 1.88
C ALA A 169 -11.16 0.38 2.38
N GLU A 170 -10.63 0.34 3.60
CA GLU A 170 -9.86 1.43 4.17
C GLU A 170 -8.53 1.65 3.44
N ALA A 171 -7.74 0.59 3.23
CA ALA A 171 -6.48 0.70 2.48
C ALA A 171 -6.72 1.17 1.05
N GLY A 172 -7.78 0.69 0.40
CA GLY A 172 -8.14 1.13 -0.95
C GLY A 172 -8.59 2.59 -1.04
N ALA A 173 -9.26 3.13 -0.02
CA ALA A 173 -9.69 4.53 -0.02
C ALA A 173 -8.61 5.49 0.49
N ASN A 174 -7.76 5.04 1.42
CA ASN A 174 -6.72 5.86 2.06
C ASN A 174 -5.68 6.41 1.10
N ASP A 175 -5.25 5.62 0.11
CA ASP A 175 -4.22 6.05 -0.83
C ASP A 175 -4.68 7.23 -1.70
N GLY A 176 -5.97 7.34 -2.02
CA GLY A 176 -6.53 8.54 -2.65
C GLY A 176 -6.80 9.66 -1.64
N PHE A 177 -7.33 9.32 -0.46
CA PHE A 177 -7.62 10.29 0.60
C PHE A 177 -6.37 10.88 1.29
N GLY A 178 -5.16 10.54 0.89
CA GLY A 178 -3.91 11.15 1.39
C GLY A 178 -3.63 12.54 0.79
N TYR A 179 -4.11 12.82 -0.44
CA TYR A 179 -3.95 14.10 -1.13
C TYR A 179 -4.34 15.33 -0.28
N PRO A 180 -5.52 15.38 0.39
CA PRO A 180 -5.88 16.49 1.26
C PRO A 180 -4.83 16.79 2.31
N PHE A 181 -4.21 15.78 2.91
CA PHE A 181 -3.27 15.97 4.01
C PHE A 181 -1.94 16.52 3.51
N LEU A 182 -1.41 15.95 2.42
CA LEU A 182 -0.16 16.41 1.81
C LEU A 182 -0.32 17.84 1.29
N TYR A 183 -1.32 18.09 0.45
CA TYR A 183 -1.52 19.41 -0.15
C TYR A 183 -1.97 20.46 0.85
N LEU A 184 -2.67 20.11 1.94
CA LEU A 184 -2.93 21.09 3.01
C LEU A 184 -1.63 21.56 3.63
N ALA A 185 -0.73 20.63 3.96
CA ALA A 185 0.57 20.95 4.55
C ALA A 185 1.43 21.79 3.58
N LEU A 186 1.50 21.39 2.31
CA LEU A 186 2.21 22.14 1.26
C LEU A 186 1.59 23.52 1.00
N CYS A 187 0.27 23.64 0.97
CA CYS A 187 -0.40 24.93 0.80
C CYS A 187 -0.10 25.88 1.96
N ILE A 188 -0.11 25.39 3.21
CA ILE A 188 0.27 26.18 4.38
C ILE A 188 1.76 26.55 4.33
N TYR A 189 2.61 25.68 3.77
CA TYR A 189 4.04 25.92 3.59
C TYR A 189 4.33 27.01 2.54
N ARG A 190 3.57 27.03 1.45
CA ARG A 190 3.77 27.94 0.30
C ARG A 190 3.04 29.28 0.42
N PHE A 191 1.77 29.24 0.82
CA PHE A 191 0.85 30.36 0.68
C PHE A 191 0.48 30.99 2.02
N LYS A 192 -0.17 32.15 1.98
CA LYS A 192 -0.67 32.86 3.16
C LYS A 192 -2.11 33.31 2.97
N GLY A 193 -2.87 33.35 4.06
CA GLY A 193 -4.23 33.90 4.07
C GLY A 193 -5.23 33.06 3.25
N THR A 194 -6.07 33.73 2.47
CA THR A 194 -7.19 33.10 1.75
C THR A 194 -6.78 32.22 0.58
N GLU A 195 -5.55 32.38 0.08
CA GLU A 195 -5.02 31.56 -1.01
C GLU A 195 -4.90 30.09 -0.61
N ILE A 196 -4.52 29.79 0.63
CA ILE A 196 -4.48 28.43 1.19
C ILE A 196 -5.86 27.75 1.04
N ALA A 197 -6.93 28.46 1.40
CA ALA A 197 -8.28 27.92 1.33
C ALA A 197 -8.73 27.70 -0.12
N LYS A 198 -8.33 28.58 -1.04
CA LYS A 198 -8.63 28.42 -2.47
C LYS A 198 -7.90 27.20 -3.05
N GLU A 199 -6.60 27.12 -2.87
CA GLU A 199 -5.76 26.04 -3.37
C GLU A 199 -6.23 24.69 -2.82
N TRP A 200 -6.41 24.60 -1.50
CA TRP A 200 -6.82 23.35 -0.87
C TRP A 200 -8.28 22.96 -1.12
N ILE A 201 -9.25 23.87 -0.94
CA ILE A 201 -10.68 23.51 -1.10
C ILE A 201 -11.02 23.30 -2.57
N VAL A 202 -10.61 24.22 -3.45
CA VAL A 202 -11.05 24.19 -4.85
C VAL A 202 -10.24 23.20 -5.66
N TYR A 203 -8.91 23.26 -5.60
CA TYR A 203 -8.07 22.41 -6.44
C TYR A 203 -7.89 21.02 -5.83
N THR A 204 -7.47 20.90 -4.58
CA THR A 204 -7.29 19.55 -3.98
C THR A 204 -8.63 18.85 -3.73
N VAL A 205 -9.54 19.45 -2.95
CA VAL A 205 -10.75 18.73 -2.53
C VAL A 205 -11.77 18.62 -3.66
N LEU A 206 -12.16 19.72 -4.31
CA LEU A 206 -13.21 19.68 -5.33
C LEU A 206 -12.70 19.14 -6.68
N TYR A 207 -11.55 19.60 -7.16
CA TYR A 207 -11.05 19.23 -8.48
C TYR A 207 -10.32 17.88 -8.47
N GLU A 208 -9.32 17.65 -7.63
CA GLU A 208 -8.58 16.38 -7.69
C GLU A 208 -9.42 15.21 -7.17
N ILE A 209 -10.00 15.37 -5.97
CA ILE A 209 -10.60 14.25 -5.24
C ILE A 209 -12.04 13.99 -5.64
N LEU A 210 -12.92 15.00 -5.56
CA LEU A 210 -14.33 14.78 -5.90
C LEU A 210 -14.54 14.49 -7.38
N LEU A 211 -13.80 15.15 -8.28
CA LEU A 211 -13.85 14.82 -9.70
C LEU A 211 -13.20 13.46 -9.96
N GLY A 212 -12.08 13.13 -9.30
CA GLY A 212 -11.44 11.80 -9.34
C GLY A 212 -12.41 10.68 -8.99
N ALA A 213 -13.08 10.80 -7.84
CA ALA A 213 -14.10 9.85 -7.40
C ALA A 213 -15.28 9.76 -8.38
N ALA A 214 -15.80 10.90 -8.85
CA ALA A 214 -16.90 10.92 -9.83
C ALA A 214 -16.49 10.28 -11.16
N TYR A 215 -15.29 10.57 -11.65
CA TYR A 215 -14.70 10.01 -12.86
C TYR A 215 -14.57 8.50 -12.75
N GLY A 216 -13.97 8.02 -11.64
CA GLY A 216 -13.85 6.60 -11.33
C GLY A 216 -15.20 5.89 -11.33
N ILE A 217 -16.21 6.45 -10.66
CA ILE A 217 -17.57 5.90 -10.64
C ILE A 217 -18.13 5.78 -12.07
N VAL A 218 -17.97 6.82 -12.90
CA VAL A 218 -18.44 6.78 -14.30
C VAL A 218 -17.75 5.67 -15.08
N ILE A 219 -16.42 5.59 -15.02
CA ILE A 219 -15.65 4.54 -15.71
C ILE A 219 -16.07 3.14 -15.23
N GLY A 220 -16.19 2.94 -13.92
CA GLY A 220 -16.58 1.65 -13.34
C GLY A 220 -18.00 1.24 -13.74
N VAL A 221 -18.97 2.16 -13.70
CA VAL A 221 -20.35 1.89 -14.14
C VAL A 221 -20.41 1.57 -15.64
N LEU A 222 -19.71 2.33 -16.48
CA LEU A 222 -19.62 2.03 -17.91
C LEU A 222 -19.01 0.65 -18.15
N SER A 223 -17.91 0.35 -17.48
CA SER A 223 -17.19 -0.92 -17.53
C SER A 223 -18.10 -2.08 -17.13
N MET A 224 -18.87 -1.93 -16.06
CA MET A 224 -19.85 -2.90 -15.60
C MET A 224 -20.91 -3.22 -16.66
N TYR A 225 -21.51 -2.20 -17.29
CA TYR A 225 -22.52 -2.40 -18.35
C TYR A 225 -21.92 -3.01 -19.61
N LEU A 226 -20.75 -2.52 -20.05
CA LEU A 226 -20.07 -3.00 -21.25
C LEU A 226 -19.63 -4.46 -21.09
N LEU A 227 -19.06 -4.82 -19.95
CA LEU A 227 -18.60 -6.19 -19.69
C LEU A 227 -19.78 -7.17 -19.61
N ARG A 228 -20.89 -6.78 -18.97
CA ARG A 228 -22.12 -7.58 -18.97
C ARG A 228 -22.70 -7.77 -20.36
N TYR A 229 -22.72 -6.71 -21.16
CA TYR A 229 -23.15 -6.78 -22.55
C TYR A 229 -22.27 -7.75 -23.34
N ALA A 230 -20.95 -7.57 -23.28
CA ALA A 230 -19.99 -8.43 -23.96
C ALA A 230 -20.14 -9.91 -23.56
N LYS A 231 -20.32 -10.19 -22.26
CA LYS A 231 -20.56 -11.55 -21.75
C LYS A 231 -21.87 -12.13 -22.24
N ARG A 232 -22.98 -11.37 -22.18
CA ARG A 232 -24.31 -11.82 -22.61
C ARG A 232 -24.32 -12.26 -24.08
N TYR A 233 -23.59 -11.55 -24.93
CA TYR A 233 -23.47 -11.85 -26.36
C TYR A 233 -22.28 -12.74 -26.70
N ARG A 234 -21.56 -13.28 -25.69
CA ARG A 234 -20.35 -14.13 -25.86
C ARG A 234 -19.28 -13.48 -26.76
N ILE A 235 -19.09 -12.17 -26.60
CA ILE A 235 -18.08 -11.37 -27.30
C ILE A 235 -16.72 -11.50 -26.60
N VAL A 236 -16.74 -11.56 -25.27
CA VAL A 236 -15.54 -11.68 -24.43
C VAL A 236 -15.32 -13.13 -24.04
N ASP A 237 -14.09 -13.62 -24.16
CA ASP A 237 -13.66 -14.91 -23.61
C ASP A 237 -13.30 -14.80 -22.12
N HIS A 238 -12.99 -15.93 -21.49
CA HIS A 238 -12.71 -16.00 -20.06
C HIS A 238 -11.43 -15.25 -19.66
N GLU A 239 -10.35 -15.41 -20.43
CA GLU A 239 -9.05 -14.79 -20.12
C GLU A 239 -9.13 -13.26 -20.23
N ALA A 240 -9.78 -12.76 -21.29
CA ALA A 240 -10.02 -11.34 -21.48
C ALA A 240 -10.94 -10.76 -20.41
N TYR A 241 -11.93 -11.52 -19.93
CA TYR A 241 -12.81 -11.11 -18.83
C TYR A 241 -12.01 -10.91 -17.53
N LEU A 242 -11.08 -11.81 -17.23
CA LEU A 242 -10.18 -11.70 -16.07
C LEU A 242 -9.21 -10.52 -16.21
N LEU A 243 -8.64 -10.32 -17.40
CA LEU A 243 -7.70 -9.23 -17.67
C LEU A 243 -8.37 -7.85 -17.66
N PHE A 244 -9.68 -7.78 -17.87
CA PHE A 244 -10.42 -6.52 -18.02
C PHE A 244 -10.24 -5.55 -16.85
N VAL A 245 -10.16 -6.05 -15.61
CA VAL A 245 -9.96 -5.19 -14.43
C VAL A 245 -8.61 -4.47 -14.45
N PHE A 246 -7.56 -5.12 -14.96
CA PHE A 246 -6.24 -4.51 -15.13
C PHE A 246 -6.26 -3.44 -16.21
N ALA A 247 -6.97 -3.70 -17.32
CA ALA A 247 -7.16 -2.72 -18.38
C ALA A 247 -7.92 -1.48 -17.87
N VAL A 248 -8.95 -1.66 -17.03
CA VAL A 248 -9.66 -0.56 -16.37
C VAL A 248 -8.72 0.23 -15.45
N GLY A 249 -7.85 -0.43 -14.69
CA GLY A 249 -6.84 0.24 -13.85
C GLY A 249 -5.88 1.11 -14.66
N ILE A 250 -5.24 0.53 -15.68
CA ILE A 250 -4.29 1.26 -16.55
C ILE A 250 -5.00 2.42 -17.26
N PHE A 251 -6.21 2.18 -17.79
CA PHE A 251 -6.98 3.21 -18.48
C PHE A 251 -7.38 4.35 -17.54
N THR A 252 -7.93 4.03 -16.37
CA THR A 252 -8.39 5.02 -15.38
C THR A 252 -7.23 5.84 -14.85
N MET A 253 -6.11 5.18 -14.55
CA MET A 253 -4.87 5.85 -14.13
C MET A 253 -4.35 6.80 -15.22
N GLY A 254 -4.16 6.31 -16.45
CA GLY A 254 -3.62 7.12 -17.53
C GLY A 254 -4.50 8.31 -17.89
N THR A 255 -5.82 8.10 -17.98
CA THR A 255 -6.76 9.19 -18.29
C THR A 255 -7.00 10.14 -17.12
N GLY A 256 -7.00 9.65 -15.88
CA GLY A 256 -7.04 10.48 -14.68
C GLY A 256 -5.81 11.39 -14.58
N GLY A 257 -4.63 10.85 -14.86
CA GLY A 257 -3.40 11.62 -14.97
C GLY A 257 -3.45 12.73 -16.02
N LEU A 258 -4.00 12.44 -17.20
CA LEU A 258 -4.19 13.46 -18.25
C LEU A 258 -5.14 14.58 -17.83
N LEU A 259 -6.12 14.27 -16.97
CA LEU A 259 -7.05 15.25 -16.41
C LEU A 259 -6.47 15.99 -15.20
N GLY A 260 -5.35 15.54 -14.63
CA GLY A 260 -4.79 16.08 -13.39
C GLY A 260 -5.70 15.88 -12.19
N ILE A 261 -6.47 14.78 -12.15
CA ILE A 261 -7.31 14.40 -11.01
C ILE A 261 -6.64 13.30 -10.21
N ASP A 262 -7.12 13.03 -9.00
CA ASP A 262 -6.67 11.91 -8.17
C ASP A 262 -7.04 10.59 -8.85
N ASP A 263 -6.04 10.01 -9.51
CA ASP A 263 -6.19 8.82 -10.32
C ASP A 263 -6.15 7.53 -9.49
N LEU A 264 -5.54 7.56 -8.30
CA LEU A 264 -5.60 6.48 -7.31
C LEU A 264 -7.01 6.30 -6.76
N LEU A 265 -7.65 7.39 -6.30
CA LEU A 265 -9.03 7.35 -5.85
C LEU A 265 -9.98 6.99 -6.99
N ALA A 266 -9.74 7.52 -8.19
CA ALA A 266 -10.51 7.17 -9.37
C ALA A 266 -10.44 5.66 -9.66
N CYS A 267 -9.26 5.04 -9.55
CA CYS A 267 -9.10 3.59 -9.70
C CYS A 267 -9.88 2.81 -8.64
N PHE A 268 -9.78 3.17 -7.36
CA PHE A 268 -10.56 2.51 -6.31
C PHE A 268 -12.07 2.64 -6.53
N CYS A 269 -12.55 3.83 -6.87
CA CYS A 269 -13.95 4.08 -7.20
C CYS A 269 -14.41 3.30 -8.44
N ALA A 270 -13.56 3.18 -9.47
CA ALA A 270 -13.84 2.39 -10.67
C ALA A 270 -14.01 0.91 -10.34
N GLY A 271 -13.13 0.33 -9.51
CA GLY A 271 -13.25 -1.06 -9.07
C GLY A 271 -14.54 -1.32 -8.30
N ASN A 272 -14.87 -0.45 -7.33
CA ASN A 272 -16.11 -0.56 -6.55
C ASN A 272 -17.38 -0.44 -7.42
N ALA A 273 -17.38 0.50 -8.37
CA ALA A 273 -18.49 0.70 -9.28
C ALA A 273 -18.61 -0.43 -10.32
N LEU A 274 -17.49 -1.01 -10.75
CA LEU A 274 -17.46 -2.16 -11.65
C LEU A 274 -18.13 -3.40 -11.01
N ASN A 275 -17.89 -3.63 -9.71
CA ASN A 275 -18.48 -4.73 -8.96
C ASN A 275 -19.76 -4.35 -8.20
N TRP A 276 -20.46 -3.28 -8.59
CA TRP A 276 -21.59 -2.77 -7.80
C TRP A 276 -22.77 -3.75 -7.65
N ASP A 277 -22.94 -4.66 -8.61
CA ASP A 277 -23.92 -5.74 -8.57
C ASP A 277 -23.37 -7.10 -8.10
N GLY A 278 -22.06 -7.20 -7.84
CA GLY A 278 -21.38 -8.42 -7.41
C GLY A 278 -21.04 -9.41 -8.53
N ALA A 279 -21.48 -9.16 -9.77
CA ALA A 279 -21.35 -10.13 -10.86
C ALA A 279 -19.90 -10.38 -11.29
N TYR A 280 -19.02 -9.37 -11.16
CA TYR A 280 -17.61 -9.54 -11.48
C TYR A 280 -16.93 -10.45 -10.45
N GLN A 281 -17.08 -10.12 -9.17
CA GLN A 281 -16.47 -10.87 -8.08
C GLN A 281 -16.96 -12.33 -8.03
N GLU A 282 -18.25 -12.57 -8.29
CA GLU A 282 -18.81 -13.93 -8.32
C GLU A 282 -18.17 -14.77 -9.43
N GLU A 283 -18.00 -14.19 -10.62
CA GLU A 283 -17.38 -14.89 -11.76
C GLU A 283 -15.91 -15.17 -11.51
N THR A 284 -15.16 -14.22 -10.94
CA THR A 284 -13.71 -14.35 -10.77
C THR A 284 -13.30 -15.00 -9.46
N LYS A 285 -14.26 -15.48 -8.64
CA LYS A 285 -14.01 -15.97 -7.28
C LYS A 285 -13.09 -17.19 -7.26
N GLU A 286 -13.20 -18.05 -8.27
CA GLU A 286 -12.44 -19.30 -8.37
C GLU A 286 -11.21 -19.19 -9.29
N ASP A 287 -10.99 -18.01 -9.89
CA ASP A 287 -9.91 -17.79 -10.86
C ASP A 287 -8.62 -17.29 -10.20
N GLY A 288 -7.57 -18.10 -10.31
CA GLY A 288 -6.25 -17.76 -9.78
C GLY A 288 -5.47 -16.69 -10.58
N SER A 289 -5.92 -16.35 -11.79
CA SER A 289 -5.15 -15.50 -12.72
C SER A 289 -4.91 -14.07 -12.19
N GLN A 290 -5.88 -13.50 -11.46
CA GLN A 290 -5.69 -12.20 -10.81
C GLN A 290 -4.56 -12.25 -9.79
N GLY A 291 -4.46 -13.35 -9.03
CA GLY A 291 -3.39 -13.56 -8.05
C GLY A 291 -2.01 -13.71 -8.68
N VAL A 292 -1.91 -14.23 -9.91
CA VAL A 292 -0.63 -14.34 -10.64
C VAL A 292 -0.12 -12.96 -11.05
N ILE A 293 -1.00 -12.12 -11.61
CA ILE A 293 -0.61 -10.77 -12.05
C ILE A 293 -0.27 -9.90 -10.83
N ASP A 294 -1.07 -9.99 -9.77
CA ASP A 294 -0.79 -9.34 -8.48
C ASP A 294 0.59 -9.74 -7.94
N LEU A 295 0.93 -11.04 -7.96
CA LEU A 295 2.24 -11.53 -7.52
C LEU A 295 3.40 -10.95 -8.35
N ILE A 296 3.25 -10.85 -9.68
CA ILE A 296 4.28 -10.30 -10.56
C ILE A 296 4.52 -8.82 -10.23
N LEU A 297 3.44 -8.04 -10.07
CA LEU A 297 3.53 -6.62 -9.70
C LEU A 297 4.16 -6.45 -8.31
N ASN A 298 3.77 -7.27 -7.34
CA ASN A 298 4.31 -7.23 -5.97
C ASN A 298 5.81 -7.53 -5.95
N ILE A 299 6.24 -8.61 -6.63
CA ILE A 299 7.67 -8.92 -6.74
C ILE A 299 8.41 -7.74 -7.37
N GLY A 300 7.91 -7.20 -8.49
CA GLY A 300 8.55 -6.08 -9.18
C GLY A 300 8.71 -4.84 -8.29
N ILE A 301 7.62 -4.37 -7.66
CA ILE A 301 7.62 -3.12 -6.89
C ILE A 301 8.44 -3.24 -5.60
N PHE A 302 8.39 -4.37 -4.91
CA PHE A 302 9.17 -4.54 -3.67
C PHE A 302 10.65 -4.78 -3.95
N VAL A 303 11.01 -5.45 -5.05
CA VAL A 303 12.42 -5.48 -5.50
C VAL A 303 12.89 -4.06 -5.83
N TRP A 304 12.05 -3.25 -6.49
CA TRP A 304 12.38 -1.85 -6.78
C TRP A 304 12.56 -1.01 -5.51
N ILE A 305 11.67 -1.13 -4.51
CA ILE A 305 11.80 -0.45 -3.21
C ILE A 305 13.14 -0.80 -2.54
N GLY A 306 13.53 -2.08 -2.54
CA GLY A 306 14.81 -2.51 -1.99
C GLY A 306 16.01 -1.94 -2.76
N ALA A 307 15.90 -1.84 -4.09
CA ALA A 307 16.96 -1.34 -4.96
C ALA A 307 17.08 0.20 -4.97
N SER A 308 15.99 0.93 -4.77
CA SER A 308 15.95 2.41 -4.81
C SER A 308 16.31 3.06 -3.47
N MET A 309 16.60 2.27 -2.44
CA MET A 309 16.83 2.77 -1.09
C MET A 309 18.12 3.63 -1.01
N PRO A 310 18.05 4.86 -0.47
CA PRO A 310 19.17 5.83 -0.54
C PRO A 310 20.23 5.58 0.54
N TRP A 311 20.86 4.40 0.56
CA TRP A 311 21.86 4.00 1.57
C TRP A 311 22.97 5.02 1.87
N PRO A 312 23.58 5.66 0.85
CA PRO A 312 24.64 6.63 1.09
C PRO A 312 24.18 7.85 1.92
N GLU A 313 22.90 8.24 1.79
CA GLU A 313 22.36 9.47 2.38
C GLU A 313 22.04 9.31 3.87
N TYR A 314 21.83 8.09 4.37
CA TYR A 314 21.38 7.87 5.75
C TYR A 314 22.28 8.52 6.80
N ASN A 315 23.59 8.33 6.67
CA ASN A 315 24.57 8.82 7.65
C ASN A 315 24.76 10.34 7.59
N ASP A 316 24.43 10.97 6.47
CA ASP A 316 24.55 12.41 6.27
C ASP A 316 23.34 13.17 6.85
N VAL A 317 22.20 12.49 6.96
CA VAL A 317 20.93 13.11 7.36
C VAL A 317 20.67 12.96 8.86
N LEU A 318 20.73 11.72 9.40
CA LEU A 318 20.44 11.41 10.81
C LEU A 318 21.32 10.27 11.34
N SER A 319 21.56 10.24 12.65
CA SER A 319 22.14 9.06 13.28
C SER A 319 21.17 7.87 13.27
N VAL A 320 21.71 6.65 13.15
CA VAL A 320 20.97 5.37 13.10
C VAL A 320 19.89 5.24 14.18
N TRP A 321 20.15 5.70 15.40
CA TRP A 321 19.18 5.59 16.50
C TRP A 321 17.91 6.41 16.27
N HIS A 322 17.99 7.57 15.60
CA HIS A 322 16.81 8.38 15.28
C HIS A 322 15.86 7.61 14.38
N PHE A 323 16.40 6.95 13.34
CA PHE A 323 15.64 6.09 12.45
C PHE A 323 14.93 4.96 13.22
N ILE A 324 15.67 4.25 14.08
CA ILE A 324 15.10 3.16 14.91
C ILE A 324 13.96 3.68 15.78
N VAL A 325 14.13 4.85 16.44
CA VAL A 325 13.10 5.46 17.27
C VAL A 325 11.88 5.86 16.44
N ILE A 326 12.07 6.51 15.29
CA ILE A 326 10.97 6.87 14.37
C ILE A 326 10.21 5.61 13.95
N GLY A 327 10.92 4.57 13.51
CA GLY A 327 10.31 3.30 13.08
C GLY A 327 9.46 2.68 14.19
N ILE A 328 10.00 2.55 15.40
CA ILE A 328 9.26 1.99 16.56
C ILE A 328 8.06 2.88 16.90
N CYS A 329 8.27 4.20 17.03
CA CYS A 329 7.22 5.11 17.45
C CYS A 329 6.09 5.18 16.43
N ILE A 330 6.38 5.24 15.14
CA ILE A 330 5.35 5.27 14.10
C ILE A 330 4.56 3.97 14.06
N LEU A 331 5.23 2.81 14.12
CA LEU A 331 4.53 1.53 14.08
C LEU A 331 3.63 1.30 15.30
N VAL A 332 4.03 1.80 16.47
CA VAL A 332 3.26 1.61 17.72
C VAL A 332 2.19 2.69 17.92
N PHE A 333 2.53 3.98 17.74
CA PHE A 333 1.69 5.09 18.18
C PHE A 333 0.87 5.75 17.09
N ARG A 334 1.25 5.63 15.81
CA ARG A 334 0.53 6.33 14.72
C ARG A 334 -0.95 5.92 14.66
N ARG A 335 -1.23 4.61 14.70
CA ARG A 335 -2.55 4.06 14.36
C ARG A 335 -3.28 3.40 15.53
N VAL A 336 -2.58 2.57 16.32
CA VAL A 336 -3.18 1.80 17.42
C VAL A 336 -3.96 2.68 18.40
N PRO A 337 -3.42 3.81 18.91
CA PRO A 337 -4.15 4.67 19.84
C PRO A 337 -5.40 5.30 19.21
N ALA A 338 -5.31 5.75 17.94
CA ALA A 338 -6.42 6.39 17.25
C ALA A 338 -7.59 5.42 17.03
N VAL A 339 -7.31 4.20 16.56
CA VAL A 339 -8.35 3.17 16.36
C VAL A 339 -8.95 2.74 17.70
N ILE A 340 -8.14 2.54 18.75
CA ILE A 340 -8.63 2.15 20.09
C ILE A 340 -9.45 3.28 20.74
N LEU A 341 -9.18 4.54 20.44
CA LEU A 341 -10.01 5.64 20.93
C LEU A 341 -11.35 5.70 20.19
N CYS A 342 -11.34 5.47 18.87
CA CYS A 342 -12.50 5.62 18.01
C CYS A 342 -13.34 4.34 17.82
N TYR A 343 -12.90 3.14 18.23
CA TYR A 343 -13.55 1.88 17.80
C TYR A 343 -15.02 1.77 18.18
N LYS A 344 -15.46 2.37 19.31
CA LYS A 344 -16.88 2.36 19.71
C LYS A 344 -17.78 3.12 18.74
N LEU A 345 -17.20 4.02 17.95
CA LEU A 345 -17.87 4.80 16.92
C LEU A 345 -17.78 4.14 15.54
N ILE A 346 -17.06 3.01 15.41
CA ILE A 346 -16.89 2.29 14.15
C ILE A 346 -17.77 1.02 14.22
N PRO A 347 -18.95 0.99 13.58
CA PRO A 347 -19.88 -0.14 13.65
C PRO A 347 -19.27 -1.48 13.27
N ASP A 348 -18.31 -1.45 12.33
CA ASP A 348 -17.59 -2.63 11.86
C ASP A 348 -16.45 -3.07 12.80
N ILE A 349 -16.30 -2.50 14.00
CA ILE A 349 -15.37 -2.97 15.04
C ILE A 349 -16.15 -3.17 16.35
N LYS A 350 -16.29 -4.43 16.78
CA LYS A 350 -17.13 -4.80 17.93
C LYS A 350 -16.36 -4.99 19.22
N THR A 351 -15.11 -5.44 19.14
CA THR A 351 -14.32 -5.80 20.32
C THR A 351 -13.00 -5.04 20.39
N PHE A 352 -12.46 -4.91 21.60
CA PHE A 352 -11.13 -4.34 21.80
C PHE A 352 -10.03 -5.14 21.08
N SER A 353 -10.20 -6.46 20.97
CA SER A 353 -9.28 -7.33 20.23
C SER A 353 -9.30 -7.01 18.74
N GLU A 354 -10.48 -6.80 18.16
CA GLU A 354 -10.61 -6.36 16.77
C GLU A 354 -10.04 -4.96 16.58
N ALA A 355 -10.29 -4.02 17.50
CA ALA A 355 -9.73 -2.67 17.44
C ALA A 355 -8.19 -2.68 17.49
N SER A 356 -7.60 -3.49 18.37
CA SER A 356 -6.15 -3.66 18.44
C SER A 356 -5.59 -4.30 17.17
N PHE A 357 -6.30 -5.29 16.60
CA PHE A 357 -5.91 -5.94 15.35
C PHE A 357 -5.94 -4.95 14.18
N VAL A 358 -7.05 -4.23 13.99
CA VAL A 358 -7.18 -3.20 12.95
C VAL A 358 -6.15 -2.09 13.16
N GLY A 359 -5.95 -1.64 14.39
CA GLY A 359 -4.96 -0.62 14.73
C GLY A 359 -3.53 -1.04 14.40
N PHE A 360 -3.19 -2.31 14.62
CA PHE A 360 -1.86 -2.84 14.35
C PHE A 360 -1.62 -3.08 12.85
N PHE A 361 -2.59 -3.66 12.13
CA PHE A 361 -2.43 -4.03 10.72
C PHE A 361 -2.74 -2.86 9.78
N GLY A 362 -1.85 -1.85 9.80
CA GLY A 362 -1.84 -0.68 8.93
C GLY A 362 -0.50 -0.46 8.28
N PRO A 363 -0.04 -1.40 7.44
CA PRO A 363 1.27 -1.34 6.85
C PRO A 363 1.48 -0.07 6.03
N ILE A 364 2.71 0.41 6.01
CA ILE A 364 3.23 1.48 5.17
C ILE A 364 4.17 0.84 4.15
N ALA A 365 3.95 1.07 2.86
CA ALA A 365 4.87 0.67 1.80
C ALA A 365 4.76 1.54 0.55
N VAL A 366 4.12 1.03 -0.50
CA VAL A 366 4.18 1.58 -1.86
C VAL A 366 3.48 2.94 -1.92
N GLY A 367 2.34 3.09 -1.24
CA GLY A 367 1.67 4.38 -1.11
C GLY A 367 2.58 5.48 -0.55
N ALA A 368 3.39 5.17 0.47
CA ALA A 368 4.29 6.16 1.05
C ALA A 368 5.45 6.55 0.12
N LEU A 369 5.93 5.61 -0.70
CA LEU A 369 6.91 5.93 -1.74
C LEU A 369 6.29 6.81 -2.82
N PHE A 370 5.06 6.50 -3.26
CA PHE A 370 4.33 7.35 -4.21
C PHE A 370 4.20 8.80 -3.72
N TYR A 371 3.77 9.00 -2.47
CA TYR A 371 3.67 10.33 -1.88
C TYR A 371 5.02 11.02 -1.64
N LEU A 372 6.09 10.27 -1.38
CA LEU A 372 7.45 10.81 -1.32
C LEU A 372 7.86 11.40 -2.66
N GLU A 373 7.59 10.70 -3.77
CA GLU A 373 7.99 11.19 -5.08
C GLU A 373 7.14 12.36 -5.57
N ILE A 374 5.83 12.40 -5.24
CA ILE A 374 5.02 13.61 -5.43
C ILE A 374 5.63 14.78 -4.66
N LEU A 375 6.02 14.55 -3.39
CA LEU A 375 6.65 15.59 -2.60
C LEU A 375 7.97 16.08 -3.23
N HIS A 376 8.79 15.17 -3.76
CA HIS A 376 10.00 15.56 -4.48
C HIS A 376 9.67 16.41 -5.71
N GLU A 377 8.72 16.00 -6.56
CA GLU A 377 8.32 16.76 -7.74
C GLU A 377 7.84 18.18 -7.36
N GLU A 378 7.03 18.27 -6.31
CA GLU A 378 6.53 19.53 -5.78
C GLU A 378 7.66 20.43 -5.24
N LEU A 379 8.61 19.89 -4.48
CA LEU A 379 9.76 20.65 -3.97
C LEU A 379 10.76 21.01 -5.07
N GLU A 380 10.94 20.18 -6.09
CA GLU A 380 11.75 20.48 -7.27
C GLU A 380 11.15 21.64 -8.07
N SER A 381 9.83 21.65 -8.24
CA SER A 381 9.11 22.74 -8.91
C SER A 381 9.29 24.08 -8.19
N ASP A 382 9.41 24.05 -6.86
CA ASP A 382 9.68 25.22 -6.01
C ASP A 382 11.17 25.61 -5.95
N ASN A 383 12.07 24.88 -6.61
CA ASN A 383 13.53 25.00 -6.47
C ASN A 383 14.02 24.80 -5.03
N ALA A 384 13.34 23.96 -4.24
CA ALA A 384 13.63 23.67 -2.84
C ALA A 384 14.48 22.40 -2.63
N GLN A 385 15.20 21.94 -3.66
CA GLN A 385 16.06 20.74 -3.62
C GLN A 385 17.15 20.81 -2.54
N ASP A 386 17.65 22.00 -2.24
CA ASP A 386 18.67 22.20 -1.21
C ASP A 386 18.11 22.24 0.22
N SER A 387 16.79 22.28 0.37
CA SER A 387 16.11 22.39 1.66
C SER A 387 16.42 21.18 2.55
N ARG A 388 16.35 21.40 3.87
CA ARG A 388 16.48 20.32 4.85
C ARG A 388 15.35 19.29 4.66
N LEU A 389 14.13 19.75 4.36
CA LEU A 389 12.98 18.88 4.08
C LEU A 389 13.29 17.88 2.96
N TYR A 390 13.76 18.35 1.80
CA TYR A 390 14.08 17.50 0.64
C TYR A 390 15.12 16.42 0.99
N LYS A 391 16.18 16.79 1.73
CA LYS A 391 17.24 15.86 2.14
C LYS A 391 16.78 14.84 3.19
N VAL A 392 15.80 15.20 4.02
CA VAL A 392 15.33 14.35 5.13
C VAL A 392 14.20 13.41 4.72
N CYS A 393 13.28 13.86 3.87
CA CYS A 393 12.04 13.12 3.57
C CYS A 393 12.33 11.75 2.97
N GLY A 394 13.28 11.65 2.03
CA GLY A 394 13.69 10.39 1.41
C GLY A 394 14.13 9.33 2.43
N PRO A 395 15.28 9.50 3.11
CA PRO A 395 15.78 8.50 4.07
C PRO A 395 14.79 8.18 5.20
N VAL A 396 14.04 9.17 5.71
CA VAL A 396 13.05 8.94 6.77
C VAL A 396 11.90 8.06 6.27
N ILE A 397 11.31 8.37 5.12
CA ILE A 397 10.16 7.63 4.58
C ILE A 397 10.58 6.22 4.14
N TYR A 398 11.72 6.07 3.45
CA TYR A 398 12.26 4.75 3.11
C TYR A 398 12.53 3.88 4.34
N PHE A 399 13.05 4.46 5.43
CA PHE A 399 13.26 3.70 6.67
C PHE A 399 11.95 3.23 7.31
N ILE A 400 10.93 4.08 7.28
CA ILE A 400 9.59 3.74 7.80
C ILE A 400 8.98 2.61 6.96
N ILE A 401 9.10 2.68 5.64
CA ILE A 401 8.69 1.62 4.70
C ILE A 401 9.41 0.32 5.04
N LEU A 402 10.74 0.33 5.15
CA LEU A 402 11.53 -0.86 5.48
C LEU A 402 11.11 -1.46 6.84
N SER A 403 10.98 -0.60 7.86
CA SER A 403 10.56 -1.01 9.21
C SER A 403 9.18 -1.66 9.17
N SER A 404 8.25 -1.08 8.42
CA SER A 404 6.90 -1.59 8.23
C SER A 404 6.89 -2.95 7.51
N ILE A 405 7.63 -3.10 6.41
CA ILE A 405 7.73 -4.36 5.66
C ILE A 405 8.28 -5.49 6.56
N ILE A 406 9.32 -5.20 7.35
CA ILE A 406 9.92 -6.17 8.28
C ILE A 406 8.92 -6.55 9.37
N VAL A 407 8.35 -5.56 10.07
CA VAL A 407 7.48 -5.82 11.22
C VAL A 407 6.20 -6.53 10.77
N HIS A 408 5.48 -6.01 9.79
CA HIS A 408 4.23 -6.63 9.34
C HIS A 408 4.47 -7.97 8.64
N GLY A 409 5.54 -8.09 7.84
CA GLY A 409 5.90 -9.33 7.14
C GLY A 409 6.27 -10.48 8.08
N LEU A 410 6.80 -10.19 9.27
CA LEU A 410 7.12 -11.21 10.29
C LEU A 410 5.99 -11.42 11.31
N SER A 411 5.13 -10.42 11.51
CA SER A 411 4.10 -10.45 12.55
C SER A 411 3.09 -11.59 12.39
N ILE A 412 2.68 -11.90 11.15
CA ILE A 412 1.73 -13.00 10.89
C ILE A 412 2.34 -14.34 11.32
N GLY A 413 3.61 -14.60 11.01
CA GLY A 413 4.29 -15.83 11.43
C GLY A 413 4.42 -15.95 12.94
N ILE A 414 4.73 -14.85 13.63
CA ILE A 414 4.83 -14.82 15.09
C ILE A 414 3.46 -15.08 15.74
N ILE A 415 2.41 -14.37 15.29
CA ILE A 415 1.05 -14.53 15.82
C ILE A 415 0.52 -15.93 15.49
N GLY A 416 0.71 -16.41 14.26
CA GLY A 416 0.33 -17.74 13.81
C GLY A 416 0.95 -18.86 14.61
N THR A 417 2.24 -18.73 14.93
CA THR A 417 2.96 -19.69 15.78
C THR A 417 2.40 -19.68 17.21
N GLY A 418 2.18 -18.49 17.79
CA GLY A 418 1.59 -18.34 19.12
C GLY A 418 0.19 -18.96 19.24
N LEU A 419 -0.66 -18.78 18.21
CA LEU A 419 -2.00 -19.36 18.17
C LEU A 419 -1.97 -20.89 17.98
N ARG A 420 -1.10 -21.43 17.11
CA ARG A 420 -0.90 -22.89 16.95
C ARG A 420 -0.48 -23.54 18.27
N ILE A 421 0.45 -22.91 18.99
CA ILE A 421 0.88 -23.39 20.32
C ILE A 421 -0.31 -23.38 21.29
N ARG A 422 -1.08 -22.29 21.35
CA ARG A 422 -2.26 -22.18 22.22
C ARG A 422 -3.30 -23.27 21.92
N ASP A 423 -3.58 -23.53 20.65
CA ASP A 423 -4.53 -24.56 20.22
C ASP A 423 -4.03 -25.97 20.58
N ALA A 424 -2.74 -26.25 20.39
CA ALA A 424 -2.12 -27.50 20.81
C ALA A 424 -2.17 -27.72 22.34
N TYR A 425 -2.00 -26.65 23.12
CA TYR A 425 -2.14 -26.68 24.57
C TYR A 425 -3.59 -26.93 25.00
N LYS A 426 -4.58 -26.29 24.37
CA LYS A 426 -6.01 -26.54 24.65
C LYS A 426 -6.41 -27.97 24.32
N SER A 427 -6.02 -28.47 23.15
CA SER A 427 -6.28 -29.86 22.73
C SER A 427 -5.68 -30.89 23.69
N LYS A 428 -4.49 -30.63 24.25
CA LYS A 428 -3.91 -31.49 25.31
C LYS A 428 -4.68 -31.45 26.63
N LYS A 429 -5.31 -30.32 26.96
CA LYS A 429 -6.06 -30.13 28.21
C LYS A 429 -7.50 -30.68 28.13
N GLU A 430 -8.06 -30.77 26.93
CA GLU A 430 -9.40 -31.31 26.65
C GLU A 430 -9.41 -32.82 26.36
N LYS A 431 -8.26 -33.50 26.29
CA LYS A 431 -8.25 -34.98 26.31
C LYS A 431 -8.79 -35.44 27.67
N PRO A 432 -9.88 -36.24 27.72
CA PRO A 432 -10.32 -36.83 28.97
C PRO A 432 -9.16 -37.63 29.56
N GLN A 433 -8.89 -37.48 30.85
CA GLN A 433 -8.21 -38.52 31.60
C GLN A 433 -9.05 -39.78 31.41
N ILE A 434 -8.60 -40.66 30.52
CA ILE A 434 -9.09 -42.02 30.47
C ILE A 434 -8.59 -42.61 31.79
N ASP A 435 -9.51 -42.81 32.73
CA ASP A 435 -9.26 -43.55 33.95
C ASP A 435 -8.64 -44.91 33.56
N GLU A 436 -7.36 -45.09 33.88
CA GLU A 436 -6.72 -46.40 33.81
C GLU A 436 -7.31 -47.29 34.92
N PRO A 437 -7.50 -48.60 34.63
CA PRO A 437 -8.41 -49.49 35.36
C PRO A 437 -8.05 -49.79 36.82
#